data_AF-A0A2M8GLU3-F1
#
_entry.id   AF-A0A2M8GLU3-F1
#
_cell.length_a   1.000
_cell.length_b   1.000
_cell.length_c   1.000
_cell.angle_alpha   90.00
_cell.angle_beta   90.00
_cell.angle_gamma   90.00
#
_symmetry.space_group_name_H-M   'P 1'
#
loop_
_entity.id
_entity.type
_entity.pdbx_description
1 polymer ?
#
loop_
_entity_poly.entity_id
_entity_poly.type
_entity_poly.pdbx_seq_one_letter_code
_entity_poly.pdbx_strand_id
1 'polypeptide(L)'
;MANQSQLSFNNFGSFYLFRNLHFYLSQFSRHRKIPRIIFFDHGLSYNKNVVERKSVKFLFKKSLIICFIIVYILCIQNVLAVECDGNLNSCDNSNLQLKINCLEEKKNVCSEKGTTLTTEINRFNTQIYLTETRIAATEQNIIKIQNEIDSLGKRIEGLDSSLSYLTELFLEKVIEGYKQRSLSLLDYVFNANNIADFLARVKYLKTTQNNNQKIVVQVQQTKLNSEEQKKLREEKVKELDNLKELLVTQKQDLDVQKSAKQKLLTATQSSEVVYQQLIEKARQELAGFSAFARAAGGGLTTFGNGSNGWYFTQRDPQWGNNNLPGSSYNLATAGCAVTSVAMVCRSYGQGTTPASIAADSSRFIGGDLWNWAFSCDGKGQTWLSSPSQDQIKSYVQNNTPVILRLYAPSVSGLHFIVAYGWDDGKNDFKIHDPYYGPDKLFSSDLQYNWSQVTTAIVIQ
;
A
#
# COMPACT_ATOMS: atom_id res chain seq x y z
N MET A 1 32.90 -14.18 -36.96
CA MET A 1 31.95 -14.98 -37.77
C MET A 1 30.80 -15.34 -36.83
N ALA A 2 29.72 -14.55 -36.79
CA ALA A 2 28.46 -14.70 -37.57
C ALA A 2 27.78 -16.07 -37.29
N ASN A 3 26.51 -16.23 -36.88
CA ASN A 3 25.24 -15.48 -36.94
C ASN A 3 24.33 -15.98 -35.76
N GLN A 4 23.52 -15.15 -35.06
CA GLN A 4 22.08 -14.81 -35.29
C GLN A 4 21.14 -16.04 -35.45
N SER A 5 19.90 -16.11 -34.95
CA SER A 5 18.89 -15.25 -34.28
C SER A 5 17.75 -16.22 -33.81
N GLN A 6 16.85 -15.97 -32.84
CA GLN A 6 15.77 -14.97 -32.76
C GLN A 6 15.15 -14.97 -31.34
N LEU A 7 14.96 -13.79 -30.75
CA LEU A 7 13.96 -13.52 -29.70
C LEU A 7 13.36 -12.15 -30.01
N SER A 8 12.04 -12.10 -30.22
CA SER A 8 11.30 -10.89 -30.60
C SER A 8 10.93 -10.06 -29.38
N PHE A 9 11.49 -8.85 -29.29
CA PHE A 9 11.02 -7.74 -28.47
C PHE A 9 10.01 -6.93 -29.28
N ASN A 10 8.88 -6.54 -28.68
CA ASN A 10 8.05 -5.43 -29.15
C ASN A 10 7.46 -4.68 -27.93
N ASN A 11 7.38 -3.36 -28.07
CA ASN A 11 6.86 -2.34 -27.14
C ASN A 11 7.83 -1.74 -26.10
N PHE A 12 8.84 -1.03 -26.58
CA PHE A 12 9.34 0.19 -25.94
C PHE A 12 9.25 1.34 -26.94
N GLY A 13 8.33 2.27 -26.72
CA GLY A 13 8.10 3.36 -27.67
C GLY A 13 7.07 4.39 -27.23
N SER A 14 7.14 4.88 -25.98
CA SER A 14 6.47 6.14 -25.61
C SER A 14 6.98 6.68 -24.27
N PHE A 15 8.26 7.06 -24.17
CA PHE A 15 8.78 7.81 -23.01
C PHE A 15 9.93 8.79 -23.33
N TYR A 16 10.11 9.16 -24.61
CA TYR A 16 11.20 10.04 -25.05
C TYR A 16 10.75 11.33 -25.77
N LEU A 17 9.54 11.84 -25.49
CA LEU A 17 9.06 13.09 -26.10
C LEU A 17 8.50 14.16 -25.14
N PHE A 18 8.65 14.00 -23.82
CA PHE A 18 8.18 15.01 -22.85
C PHE A 18 9.27 15.59 -21.92
N ARG A 19 10.54 15.58 -22.34
CA ARG A 19 11.65 16.14 -21.55
C ARG A 19 12.47 17.24 -22.25
N ASN A 20 11.94 17.84 -23.32
CA ASN A 20 12.61 18.91 -24.07
C ASN A 20 11.72 20.13 -24.39
N LEU A 21 10.71 20.44 -23.57
CA LEU A 21 9.90 21.66 -23.71
C LEU A 21 9.93 22.57 -22.46
N HIS A 22 11.03 22.55 -21.71
CA HIS A 22 11.24 23.50 -20.60
C HIS A 22 12.67 24.04 -20.52
N PHE A 23 13.34 24.23 -21.68
CA PHE A 23 14.73 24.73 -21.73
C PHE A 23 15.00 25.82 -22.77
N TYR A 24 13.98 26.55 -23.25
CA TYR A 24 14.16 27.63 -24.23
C TYR A 24 13.51 28.99 -23.86
N LEU A 25 13.35 29.28 -22.56
CA LEU A 25 12.77 30.55 -22.08
C LEU A 25 13.45 31.19 -20.85
N SER A 26 14.78 31.10 -20.69
CA SER A 26 15.44 31.84 -19.58
C SER A 26 16.90 32.25 -19.77
N GLN A 27 17.33 32.56 -21.00
CA GLN A 27 18.65 33.17 -21.24
C GLN A 27 18.49 34.28 -22.26
N PHE A 28 18.04 35.47 -21.82
CA PHE A 28 18.38 36.78 -22.38
C PHE A 28 17.55 37.86 -21.65
N SER A 29 17.93 38.19 -20.42
CA SER A 29 17.59 39.50 -19.82
C SER A 29 18.47 39.74 -18.59
N ARG A 30 19.67 40.26 -18.82
CA ARG A 30 20.46 41.07 -17.88
C ARG A 30 21.69 41.56 -18.64
N HIS A 31 21.58 42.68 -19.33
CA HIS A 31 22.61 43.72 -19.27
C HIS A 31 22.05 45.06 -19.72
N ARG A 32 22.35 46.05 -18.87
CA ARG A 32 22.02 47.47 -18.95
C ARG A 32 22.58 48.08 -20.25
N LYS A 33 21.81 48.95 -20.90
CA LYS A 33 22.11 50.39 -21.13
C LYS A 33 21.19 50.97 -22.20
N ILE A 34 20.54 52.08 -21.83
CA ILE A 34 19.81 53.00 -22.71
C ILE A 34 20.83 53.72 -23.60
N PRO A 35 20.53 53.94 -24.90
CA PRO A 35 20.33 55.31 -25.38
C PRO A 35 19.18 55.49 -26.38
N ARG A 36 18.58 56.69 -26.32
CA ARG A 36 17.70 57.32 -27.32
C ARG A 36 18.38 57.43 -28.69
N ILE A 37 17.62 57.37 -29.79
CA ILE A 37 17.77 58.10 -31.07
C ILE A 37 16.44 57.90 -31.86
N ILE A 38 15.55 58.90 -31.87
CA ILE A 38 15.22 59.85 -32.96
C ILE A 38 14.39 59.23 -34.11
N PHE A 39 13.16 59.72 -34.21
CA PHE A 39 12.26 59.60 -35.37
C PHE A 39 12.82 60.36 -36.58
N PHE A 40 12.74 59.76 -37.77
CA PHE A 40 12.63 60.52 -39.01
C PHE A 40 11.56 59.91 -39.91
N ASP A 41 10.64 60.79 -40.28
CA ASP A 41 9.52 60.63 -41.17
C ASP A 41 10.01 60.67 -42.63
N HIS A 42 9.40 59.88 -43.52
CA HIS A 42 9.20 60.24 -44.92
C HIS A 42 8.31 59.19 -45.59
N GLY A 43 7.07 59.57 -45.88
CA GLY A 43 6.18 58.82 -46.76
C GLY A 43 6.63 58.83 -48.22
N LEU A 44 6.00 57.97 -49.02
CA LEU A 44 5.52 58.27 -50.38
C LEU A 44 4.69 57.09 -50.95
N SER A 45 3.40 57.35 -51.11
CA SER A 45 2.44 56.96 -52.16
C SER A 45 2.69 55.78 -53.13
N TYR A 46 1.78 54.80 -53.07
CA TYR A 46 0.85 54.30 -54.12
C TYR A 46 1.36 53.90 -55.54
N ASN A 47 1.16 52.64 -55.98
CA ASN A 47 0.08 52.23 -56.91
C ASN A 47 0.02 50.69 -57.18
N LYS A 48 -1.17 50.28 -57.63
CA LYS A 48 -1.81 48.96 -57.79
C LYS A 48 -1.15 47.99 -58.77
N ASN A 49 -1.31 46.68 -58.53
CA ASN A 49 -2.16 45.83 -59.37
C ASN A 49 -2.52 44.50 -58.68
N VAL A 50 -3.81 44.17 -58.73
CA VAL A 50 -4.50 43.02 -58.14
C VAL A 50 -4.91 42.11 -59.27
N VAL A 51 -4.48 40.85 -59.32
CA VAL A 51 -5.27 39.70 -59.81
C VAL A 51 -4.78 38.42 -59.10
N GLU A 52 -5.73 37.58 -58.68
CA GLU A 52 -5.57 36.17 -58.24
C GLU A 52 -4.91 35.82 -56.89
N ARG A 53 -5.60 36.08 -55.77
CA ARG A 53 -5.36 35.39 -54.47
C ARG A 53 -6.62 34.93 -53.73
N LYS A 54 -7.77 34.78 -54.41
CA LYS A 54 -9.04 34.40 -53.77
C LYS A 54 -9.28 32.88 -53.72
N SER A 55 -8.83 32.11 -54.72
CA SER A 55 -9.06 30.65 -54.82
C SER A 55 -8.16 29.83 -53.88
N VAL A 56 -6.89 30.20 -53.72
CA VAL A 56 -5.92 29.46 -52.87
C VAL A 56 -6.23 29.60 -51.37
N LYS A 57 -6.70 30.76 -50.92
CA LYS A 57 -7.05 30.99 -49.51
C LYS A 57 -8.29 30.21 -49.05
N PHE A 58 -9.20 29.89 -49.97
CA PHE A 58 -10.42 29.13 -49.66
C PHE A 58 -10.14 27.63 -49.55
N LEU A 59 -9.26 27.09 -50.40
CA LEU A 59 -8.82 25.69 -50.35
C LEU A 59 -7.94 25.40 -49.13
N PHE A 60 -7.03 26.32 -48.76
CA PHE A 60 -6.21 26.17 -47.55
C PHE A 60 -7.04 26.21 -46.25
N LYS A 61 -8.07 27.07 -46.15
CA LYS A 61 -8.96 27.11 -44.98
C LYS A 61 -9.78 25.83 -44.82
N LYS A 62 -10.28 25.24 -45.92
CA LYS A 62 -11.02 23.97 -45.86
C LYS A 62 -10.11 22.80 -45.46
N SER A 63 -8.88 22.76 -45.97
CA SER A 63 -7.89 21.74 -45.60
C SER A 63 -7.51 21.83 -44.11
N LEU A 64 -7.37 23.04 -43.56
CA LEU A 64 -7.04 23.25 -42.15
C LEU A 64 -8.19 22.88 -41.20
N ILE A 65 -9.44 23.12 -41.60
CA ILE A 65 -10.64 22.69 -40.86
C ILE A 65 -10.79 21.17 -40.90
N ILE A 66 -10.55 20.54 -42.05
CA ILE A 66 -10.59 19.07 -42.17
C ILE A 66 -9.48 18.43 -41.31
N CYS A 67 -8.28 19.02 -41.28
CA CYS A 67 -7.19 18.55 -40.42
C CYS A 67 -7.53 18.71 -38.93
N PHE A 68 -8.17 19.82 -38.53
CA PHE A 68 -8.66 20.01 -37.16
C PHE A 68 -9.77 19.02 -36.79
N ILE A 69 -10.67 18.71 -37.71
CA ILE A 69 -11.74 17.71 -37.51
C ILE A 69 -11.16 16.29 -37.44
N ILE A 70 -10.15 15.96 -38.25
CA ILE A 70 -9.46 14.67 -38.20
C ILE A 70 -8.64 14.52 -36.90
N VAL A 71 -7.97 15.58 -36.44
CA VAL A 71 -7.29 15.60 -35.13
C VAL A 71 -8.31 15.51 -33.99
N TYR A 72 -9.45 16.20 -34.09
CA TYR A 72 -10.54 16.08 -33.12
C TYR A 72 -11.10 14.65 -33.07
N ILE A 73 -11.32 14.01 -34.23
CA ILE A 73 -11.79 12.61 -34.33
C ILE A 73 -10.72 11.61 -33.84
N LEU A 74 -9.43 11.88 -34.06
CA LEU A 74 -8.32 11.07 -33.53
C LEU A 74 -8.10 11.24 -32.02
N CYS A 75 -8.52 12.36 -31.42
CA CYS A 75 -8.53 12.58 -29.97
C CYS A 75 -9.74 11.95 -29.27
N ILE A 76 -10.81 11.58 -30.00
CA ILE A 76 -11.91 10.75 -29.47
C ILE A 76 -11.48 9.28 -29.59
N GLN A 77 -10.39 8.91 -28.93
CA GLN A 77 -10.28 7.51 -28.52
C GLN A 77 -11.28 7.32 -27.39
N ASN A 78 -12.13 6.30 -27.51
CA ASN A 78 -13.02 5.86 -26.45
C ASN A 78 -12.16 5.44 -25.25
N VAL A 79 -11.83 6.40 -24.39
CA VAL A 79 -11.55 6.10 -23.00
C VAL A 79 -12.89 5.66 -22.45
N LEU A 80 -13.10 4.35 -22.32
CA LEU A 80 -14.17 3.83 -21.48
C LEU A 80 -13.89 4.40 -20.10
N ALA A 81 -14.60 5.47 -19.74
CA ALA A 81 -14.50 6.02 -18.41
C ALA A 81 -14.94 4.91 -17.46
N VAL A 82 -14.04 4.49 -16.57
CA VAL A 82 -14.41 3.56 -15.51
C VAL A 82 -15.45 4.29 -14.64
N GLU A 83 -16.64 3.73 -14.52
CA GLU A 83 -17.73 4.30 -13.73
C GLU A 83 -17.90 3.56 -12.40
N CYS A 84 -18.40 4.26 -11.38
CA CYS A 84 -18.79 3.65 -10.10
C CYS A 84 -20.25 3.15 -10.14
N ASP A 85 -20.55 2.31 -11.13
CA ASP A 85 -21.90 1.83 -11.44
C ASP A 85 -22.28 0.52 -10.73
N GLY A 86 -21.39 -0.03 -9.90
CA GLY A 86 -21.58 -1.32 -9.22
C GLY A 86 -21.46 -2.54 -10.15
N ASN A 87 -21.28 -2.36 -11.46
CA ASN A 87 -21.11 -3.43 -12.42
C ASN A 87 -19.68 -4.00 -12.36
N LEU A 88 -19.47 -5.04 -11.57
CA LEU A 88 -18.15 -5.67 -11.42
C LEU A 88 -17.74 -6.51 -12.65
N ASN A 89 -18.69 -6.88 -13.51
CA ASN A 89 -18.42 -7.67 -14.72
C ASN A 89 -17.64 -6.87 -15.76
N SER A 90 -17.62 -5.53 -15.66
CA SER A 90 -16.79 -4.69 -16.53
C SER A 90 -15.29 -4.96 -16.38
N CYS A 91 -14.87 -5.53 -15.25
CA CYS A 91 -13.49 -5.91 -14.98
C CYS A 91 -13.24 -7.41 -15.16
N ASP A 92 -14.19 -8.16 -15.72
CA ASP A 92 -14.00 -9.60 -15.85
C ASP A 92 -12.90 -9.94 -16.86
N ASN A 93 -11.90 -10.69 -16.40
CA ASN A 93 -10.73 -11.06 -17.18
C ASN A 93 -10.18 -12.39 -16.64
N SER A 94 -9.80 -13.29 -17.54
CA SER A 94 -9.19 -14.57 -17.18
C SER A 94 -7.82 -14.41 -16.52
N ASN A 95 -7.11 -13.32 -16.79
CA ASN A 95 -5.89 -12.94 -16.12
C ASN A 95 -6.22 -12.15 -14.85
N LEU A 96 -5.92 -12.75 -13.70
CA LEU A 96 -6.18 -12.14 -12.38
C LEU A 96 -5.45 -10.82 -12.17
N GLN A 97 -4.26 -10.61 -12.74
CA GLN A 97 -3.53 -9.35 -12.59
C GLN A 97 -4.21 -8.21 -13.35
N LEU A 98 -4.68 -8.46 -14.57
CA LEU A 98 -5.44 -7.46 -15.34
C LEU A 98 -6.76 -7.12 -14.63
N LYS A 99 -7.41 -8.13 -14.05
CA LYS A 99 -8.61 -7.96 -13.23
C LYS A 99 -8.35 -7.11 -11.97
N ILE A 100 -7.28 -7.39 -11.24
CA ILE A 100 -6.84 -6.62 -10.07
C ILE A 100 -6.61 -5.15 -10.46
N ASN A 101 -5.87 -4.89 -11.54
CA ASN A 101 -5.57 -3.52 -11.99
C ASN A 101 -6.87 -2.74 -12.34
N CYS A 102 -7.82 -3.38 -13.04
CA CYS A 102 -9.11 -2.77 -13.35
C CYS A 102 -9.91 -2.44 -12.08
N LEU A 103 -9.94 -3.37 -11.12
CA LEU A 103 -10.66 -3.17 -9.85
C LEU A 103 -10.00 -2.11 -8.96
N GLU A 104 -8.68 -1.96 -9.01
CA GLU A 104 -7.96 -0.86 -8.35
C GLU A 104 -8.34 0.49 -8.93
N GLU A 105 -8.39 0.62 -10.25
CA GLU A 105 -8.86 1.83 -10.93
C GLU A 105 -10.31 2.15 -10.54
N LYS A 106 -11.19 1.15 -10.57
CA LYS A 106 -12.61 1.30 -10.19
C LYS A 106 -12.78 1.70 -8.72
N LYS A 107 -11.97 1.14 -7.82
CA LYS A 107 -11.93 1.55 -6.40
C LYS A 107 -11.57 3.03 -6.26
N ASN A 108 -10.60 3.52 -7.03
CA ASN A 108 -10.19 4.92 -7.00
C ASN A 108 -11.33 5.83 -7.48
N VAL A 109 -11.96 5.51 -8.61
CA VAL A 109 -13.11 6.28 -9.12
C VAL A 109 -14.28 6.29 -8.12
N CYS A 110 -14.60 5.14 -7.52
CA CYS A 110 -15.66 5.08 -6.51
C CYS A 110 -15.34 5.91 -5.26
N SER A 111 -14.06 6.01 -4.90
CA SER A 111 -13.62 6.81 -3.73
C SER A 111 -13.75 8.32 -3.99
N GLU A 112 -13.60 8.77 -5.24
CA GLU A 112 -13.77 10.17 -5.63
C GLU A 112 -15.24 10.61 -5.69
N LYS A 113 -16.16 9.69 -5.97
CA LYS A 113 -17.60 9.98 -6.20
C LYS A 113 -18.50 9.78 -4.97
N GLY A 114 -17.94 9.45 -3.80
CA GLY A 114 -18.67 9.00 -2.60
C GLY A 114 -19.58 10.06 -1.96
N THR A 115 -20.76 10.29 -2.55
CA THR A 115 -21.75 11.26 -2.05
C THR A 115 -23.10 10.65 -1.70
N THR A 116 -23.38 9.41 -2.14
CA THR A 116 -24.64 8.69 -1.89
C THR A 116 -24.39 7.34 -1.22
N LEU A 117 -25.42 6.76 -0.60
CA LEU A 117 -25.34 5.42 -0.01
C LEU A 117 -25.02 4.38 -1.08
N THR A 118 -25.61 4.50 -2.27
CA THR A 118 -25.36 3.60 -3.41
C THR A 118 -23.89 3.64 -3.84
N THR A 119 -23.31 4.84 -3.99
CA THR A 119 -21.88 4.96 -4.36
C THR A 119 -20.98 4.36 -3.28
N GLU A 120 -21.34 4.51 -2.01
CA GLU A 120 -20.55 3.97 -0.89
C GLU A 120 -20.66 2.44 -0.81
N ILE A 121 -21.84 1.88 -1.04
CA ILE A 121 -22.05 0.43 -1.18
C ILE A 121 -21.24 -0.11 -2.37
N ASN A 122 -21.22 0.59 -3.50
CA ASN A 122 -20.45 0.19 -4.67
C ASN A 122 -18.94 0.24 -4.40
N ARG A 123 -18.46 1.22 -3.62
CA ARG A 123 -17.07 1.28 -3.14
C ARG A 123 -16.72 0.05 -2.31
N PHE A 124 -17.55 -0.31 -1.33
CA PHE A 124 -17.36 -1.53 -0.53
C PHE A 124 -17.41 -2.80 -1.38
N ASN A 125 -18.38 -2.93 -2.30
CA ASN A 125 -18.48 -4.07 -3.20
C ASN A 125 -17.21 -4.24 -4.05
N THR A 126 -16.69 -3.14 -4.59
CA THR A 126 -15.47 -3.14 -5.40
C THR A 126 -14.25 -3.53 -4.57
N GLN A 127 -14.13 -3.03 -3.34
CA GLN A 127 -13.06 -3.40 -2.42
C GLN A 127 -13.11 -4.87 -2.03
N ILE A 128 -14.28 -5.37 -1.62
CA ILE A 128 -14.50 -6.78 -1.27
C ILE A 128 -14.11 -7.67 -2.45
N TYR A 129 -14.57 -7.34 -3.65
CA TYR A 129 -14.27 -8.14 -4.84
C TYR A 129 -12.79 -8.09 -5.26
N LEU A 130 -12.13 -6.94 -5.09
CA LEU A 130 -10.69 -6.81 -5.27
C LEU A 130 -9.93 -7.71 -4.30
N THR A 131 -10.31 -7.69 -3.02
CA THR A 131 -9.69 -8.51 -1.97
C THR A 131 -9.92 -10.01 -2.24
N GLU A 132 -11.14 -10.41 -2.63
CA GLU A 132 -11.46 -11.79 -3.03
C GLU A 132 -10.64 -12.24 -4.25
N THR A 133 -10.46 -11.37 -5.25
CA THR A 133 -9.63 -11.65 -6.43
C THR A 133 -8.15 -11.80 -6.05
N ARG A 134 -7.65 -10.97 -5.14
CA ARG A 134 -6.29 -11.07 -4.61
C ARG A 134 -6.08 -12.37 -3.82
N ILE A 135 -7.05 -12.76 -3.00
CA ILE A 135 -7.04 -14.05 -2.28
C ILE A 135 -6.94 -15.21 -3.28
N ALA A 136 -7.78 -15.22 -4.32
CA ALA A 136 -7.74 -16.25 -5.35
C ALA A 136 -6.38 -16.31 -6.07
N ALA A 137 -5.78 -15.15 -6.37
CA ALA A 137 -4.44 -15.08 -6.97
C ALA A 137 -3.35 -15.63 -6.03
N THR A 138 -3.40 -15.28 -4.73
CA THR A 138 -2.51 -15.80 -3.70
C THR A 138 -2.64 -17.32 -3.58
N GLU A 139 -3.86 -17.84 -3.53
CA GLU A 139 -4.14 -19.28 -3.43
C GLU A 139 -3.61 -20.05 -4.66
N GLN A 140 -3.77 -19.50 -5.88
CA GLN A 140 -3.16 -20.07 -7.09
C GLN A 140 -1.63 -20.09 -7.03
N ASN A 141 -1.01 -19.01 -6.54
CA ASN A 141 0.43 -18.94 -6.38
C ASN A 141 0.93 -19.95 -5.34
N ILE A 142 0.21 -20.13 -4.22
CA ILE A 142 0.52 -21.15 -3.22
C ILE A 142 0.52 -22.55 -3.85
N ILE A 143 -0.50 -22.90 -4.63
CA ILE A 143 -0.58 -24.21 -5.31
C ILE A 143 0.60 -24.36 -6.29
N LYS A 144 0.91 -23.32 -7.06
CA LYS A 144 2.03 -23.34 -8.01
C LYS A 144 3.36 -23.58 -7.30
N ILE A 145 3.65 -22.82 -6.24
CA ILE A 145 4.89 -22.95 -5.46
C ILE A 145 4.98 -24.32 -4.77
N GLN A 146 3.86 -24.84 -4.25
CA GLN A 146 3.82 -26.19 -3.69
C GLN A 146 4.19 -27.25 -4.74
N ASN A 147 3.65 -27.15 -5.96
CA ASN A 147 4.01 -28.05 -7.06
C ASN A 147 5.48 -27.90 -7.48
N GLU A 148 6.03 -26.68 -7.48
CA GLU A 148 7.44 -26.43 -7.73
C GLU A 148 8.33 -27.09 -6.66
N ILE A 149 7.97 -26.97 -5.38
CA ILE A 149 8.67 -27.61 -4.24
C ILE A 149 8.64 -29.13 -4.37
N ASP A 150 7.49 -29.71 -4.71
CA ASP A 150 7.34 -31.16 -4.87
C ASP A 150 8.16 -31.68 -6.06
N SER A 151 8.16 -30.96 -7.19
CA SER A 151 8.98 -31.26 -8.35
C SER A 151 10.48 -31.17 -8.05
N LEU A 152 10.90 -30.13 -7.31
CA LEU A 152 12.27 -30.00 -6.82
C LEU A 152 12.64 -31.14 -5.88
N GLY A 153 11.74 -31.56 -4.99
CA GLY A 153 11.93 -32.71 -4.11
C GLY A 153 12.25 -33.98 -4.88
N LYS A 154 11.43 -34.34 -5.89
CA LYS A 154 11.67 -35.50 -6.76
C LYS A 154 13.01 -35.41 -7.52
N ARG A 155 13.38 -34.21 -7.99
CA ARG A 155 14.67 -33.99 -8.67
C ARG A 155 15.85 -34.18 -7.72
N ILE A 156 15.75 -33.70 -6.48
CA ILE A 156 16.76 -33.88 -5.44
C ILE A 156 16.91 -35.37 -5.10
N GLU A 157 15.82 -36.12 -4.93
CA GLU A 157 15.85 -37.57 -4.68
C GLU A 157 16.58 -38.33 -5.80
N GLY A 158 16.33 -37.96 -7.07
CA GLY A 158 17.04 -38.53 -8.21
C GLY A 158 18.53 -38.17 -8.24
N LEU A 159 18.88 -36.93 -7.91
CA LEU A 159 20.27 -36.49 -7.81
C LEU A 159 21.02 -37.17 -6.66
N ASP A 160 20.38 -37.33 -5.50
CA ASP A 160 20.98 -37.99 -4.33
C ASP A 160 21.16 -39.50 -4.58
N SER A 161 20.22 -40.14 -5.28
CA SER A 161 20.37 -41.54 -5.73
C SER A 161 21.54 -41.70 -6.72
N SER A 162 21.64 -40.78 -7.69
CA SER A 162 22.74 -40.77 -8.67
C SER A 162 24.09 -40.50 -7.99
N LEU A 163 24.13 -39.58 -7.04
CA LEU A 163 25.33 -39.26 -6.27
C LEU A 163 25.79 -40.46 -5.43
N SER A 164 24.85 -41.16 -4.80
CA SER A 164 25.13 -42.36 -4.01
C SER A 164 25.75 -43.45 -4.90
N TYR A 165 25.12 -43.74 -6.04
CA TYR A 165 25.63 -44.73 -7.01
C TYR A 165 27.02 -44.35 -7.55
N LEU A 166 27.22 -43.10 -7.96
CA LEU A 166 28.52 -42.64 -8.47
C LEU A 166 29.61 -42.67 -7.39
N THR A 167 29.26 -42.39 -6.14
CA THR A 167 30.17 -42.47 -5.00
C THR A 167 30.57 -43.91 -4.70
N GLU A 168 29.62 -44.84 -4.72
CA GLU A 168 29.89 -46.28 -4.55
C GLU A 168 30.80 -46.81 -5.66
N LEU A 169 30.47 -46.50 -6.92
CA LEU A 169 31.30 -46.85 -8.07
C LEU A 169 32.71 -46.25 -7.96
N PHE A 170 32.82 -45.00 -7.54
CA PHE A 170 34.11 -44.36 -7.31
C PHE A 170 34.93 -45.09 -6.24
N LEU A 171 34.32 -45.45 -5.11
CA LEU A 171 34.98 -46.19 -4.03
C LEU A 171 35.44 -47.58 -4.50
N GLU A 172 34.63 -48.29 -5.27
CA GLU A 172 35.01 -49.58 -5.87
C GLU A 172 36.26 -49.42 -6.75
N LYS A 173 36.28 -48.42 -7.63
CA LYS A 173 37.44 -48.14 -8.52
C LYS A 173 38.70 -47.74 -7.74
N VAL A 174 38.55 -47.02 -6.64
CA VAL A 174 39.67 -46.67 -5.74
C VAL A 174 40.25 -47.94 -5.08
N ILE A 175 39.40 -48.84 -4.59
CA ILE A 175 39.82 -50.10 -3.97
C ILE A 175 40.49 -51.02 -5.00
N GLU A 176 39.92 -51.16 -6.20
CA GLU A 176 40.53 -51.91 -7.31
C GLU A 176 41.92 -51.36 -7.66
N GLY A 177 42.03 -50.04 -7.83
CA GLY A 177 43.31 -49.38 -8.11
C GLY A 177 44.35 -49.60 -7.01
N TYR A 178 43.93 -49.58 -5.74
CA TYR A 178 44.81 -49.89 -4.61
C TYR A 178 45.30 -51.34 -4.62
N LYS A 179 44.40 -52.31 -4.83
CA LYS A 179 44.76 -53.74 -4.93
C LYS A 179 45.71 -54.01 -6.10
N GLN A 180 45.51 -53.35 -7.25
CA GLN A 180 46.35 -53.50 -8.44
C GLN A 180 47.72 -52.82 -8.32
N ARG A 181 47.89 -51.82 -7.44
CA ARG A 181 49.18 -51.16 -7.17
C ARG A 181 50.25 -52.09 -6.57
N SER A 182 49.86 -53.27 -6.11
CA SER A 182 50.78 -54.32 -5.64
C SER A 182 51.63 -54.96 -6.74
N LEU A 183 51.33 -54.71 -8.03
CA LEU A 183 52.12 -55.14 -9.17
C LEU A 183 52.83 -53.92 -9.79
N SER A 184 54.16 -53.96 -9.90
CA SER A 184 54.94 -52.84 -10.44
C SER A 184 54.58 -52.62 -11.92
N LEU A 185 54.56 -51.36 -12.39
CA LEU A 185 54.49 -51.06 -13.83
C LEU A 185 55.59 -51.79 -14.62
N LEU A 186 56.73 -52.05 -13.97
CA LEU A 186 57.82 -52.85 -14.52
C LEU A 186 57.44 -54.33 -14.67
N ASP A 187 56.67 -54.91 -13.74
CA ASP A 187 56.21 -56.30 -13.83
C ASP A 187 55.25 -56.50 -15.02
N TYR A 188 54.47 -55.47 -15.37
CA TYR A 188 53.60 -55.47 -16.55
C TYR A 188 54.35 -55.26 -17.88
N VAL A 189 55.47 -54.54 -17.87
CA VAL A 189 56.35 -54.38 -19.03
C VAL A 189 57.11 -55.68 -19.31
N PHE A 190 57.61 -56.35 -18.27
CA PHE A 190 58.44 -57.56 -18.40
C PHE A 190 57.66 -58.87 -18.56
N ASN A 191 56.37 -58.93 -18.21
CA ASN A 191 55.50 -60.11 -18.42
C ASN A 191 54.61 -60.05 -19.68
N ALA A 192 54.82 -59.10 -20.59
CA ALA A 192 54.03 -59.02 -21.83
C ALA A 192 54.54 -60.04 -22.87
N ASN A 193 53.63 -60.85 -23.43
CA ASN A 193 54.00 -61.91 -24.37
C ASN A 193 54.45 -61.39 -25.75
N ASN A 194 54.07 -60.16 -26.13
CA ASN A 194 54.51 -59.45 -27.33
C ASN A 194 54.18 -57.93 -27.27
N ILE A 195 54.68 -57.14 -28.23
CA ILE A 195 54.48 -55.68 -28.31
C ILE A 195 53.00 -55.30 -28.47
N ALA A 196 52.19 -56.12 -29.15
CA ALA A 196 50.77 -55.86 -29.31
C ALA A 196 50.01 -56.01 -27.98
N ASP A 197 50.36 -57.02 -27.18
CA ASP A 197 49.84 -57.24 -25.83
C ASP A 197 50.22 -56.08 -24.88
N PHE A 198 51.47 -55.60 -24.97
CA PHE A 198 51.92 -54.42 -24.23
C PHE A 198 51.13 -53.16 -24.60
N LEU A 199 50.98 -52.85 -25.90
CA LEU A 199 50.23 -51.69 -26.37
C LEU A 199 48.74 -51.76 -26.00
N ALA A 200 48.13 -52.95 -26.06
CA ALA A 200 46.76 -53.18 -25.62
C ALA A 200 46.59 -52.89 -24.11
N ARG A 201 47.54 -53.33 -23.28
CA ARG A 201 47.53 -53.08 -21.82
C ARG A 201 47.77 -51.61 -21.47
N VAL A 202 48.68 -50.93 -22.15
CA VAL A 202 48.89 -49.47 -21.97
C VAL A 202 47.64 -48.68 -22.36
N LYS A 203 47.02 -49.03 -23.49
CA LYS A 203 45.75 -48.42 -23.92
C LYS A 203 44.63 -48.68 -22.92
N TYR A 204 44.56 -49.89 -22.36
CA TYR A 204 43.61 -50.25 -21.33
C TYR A 204 43.82 -49.41 -20.05
N LEU A 205 45.04 -49.34 -19.52
CA LEU A 205 45.37 -48.52 -18.33
C LEU A 205 45.04 -47.04 -18.55
N LYS A 206 45.37 -46.50 -19.72
CA LYS A 206 45.04 -45.10 -20.05
C LYS A 206 43.53 -44.88 -20.12
N THR A 207 42.79 -45.83 -20.68
CA THR A 207 41.33 -45.77 -20.76
C THR A 207 40.69 -45.84 -19.37
N THR A 208 41.17 -46.73 -18.50
CA THR A 208 40.73 -46.85 -17.12
C THR A 208 41.03 -45.58 -16.31
N GLN A 209 42.23 -45.01 -16.45
CA GLN A 209 42.58 -43.72 -15.83
C GLN A 209 41.61 -42.61 -16.25
N ASN A 210 41.36 -42.48 -17.56
CA ASN A 210 40.45 -41.47 -18.09
C ASN A 210 39.01 -41.68 -17.59
N ASN A 211 38.54 -42.93 -17.51
CA ASN A 211 37.21 -43.25 -16.99
C ASN A 211 37.08 -42.93 -15.49
N ASN A 212 38.10 -43.25 -14.69
CA ASN A 212 38.10 -42.92 -13.26
C ASN A 212 38.09 -41.40 -13.02
N GLN A 213 38.85 -40.63 -13.82
CA GLN A 213 38.81 -39.16 -13.78
C GLN A 213 37.41 -38.63 -14.13
N LYS A 214 36.73 -39.22 -15.13
CA LYS A 214 35.34 -38.85 -15.47
C LYS A 214 34.38 -39.10 -14.31
N ILE A 215 34.51 -40.22 -13.59
CA ILE A 215 33.67 -40.52 -12.43
C ILE A 215 33.81 -39.46 -11.34
N VAL A 216 35.05 -39.03 -11.02
CA VAL A 216 35.29 -37.95 -10.03
C VAL A 216 34.60 -36.65 -10.44
N VAL A 217 34.75 -36.25 -11.71
CA VAL A 217 34.10 -35.04 -12.23
C VAL A 217 32.58 -35.16 -12.15
N GLN A 218 32.02 -36.34 -12.47
CA GLN A 218 30.58 -36.58 -12.39
C GLN A 218 30.06 -36.55 -10.95
N VAL A 219 30.78 -37.12 -9.98
CA VAL A 219 30.44 -37.03 -8.54
C VAL A 219 30.41 -35.57 -8.10
N GLN A 220 31.46 -34.81 -8.40
CA GLN A 220 31.55 -33.40 -8.02
C GLN A 220 30.42 -32.57 -8.65
N GLN A 221 30.15 -32.74 -9.95
CA GLN A 221 29.07 -32.02 -10.62
C GLN A 221 27.69 -32.38 -10.06
N THR A 222 27.44 -33.67 -9.80
CA THR A 222 26.16 -34.13 -9.23
C THR A 222 25.95 -33.58 -7.83
N LYS A 223 27.02 -33.54 -7.02
CA LYS A 223 26.98 -32.94 -5.69
C LYS A 223 26.62 -31.45 -5.76
N LEU A 224 27.32 -30.67 -6.59
CA LEU A 224 27.05 -29.24 -6.75
C LEU A 224 25.61 -28.98 -7.23
N ASN A 225 25.14 -29.76 -8.20
CA ASN A 225 23.76 -29.66 -8.68
C ASN A 225 22.75 -29.98 -7.57
N SER A 226 22.98 -31.03 -6.76
CA SER A 226 22.11 -31.39 -5.63
C SER A 226 22.04 -30.27 -4.59
N GLU A 227 23.20 -29.69 -4.23
CA GLU A 227 23.28 -28.57 -3.29
C GLU A 227 22.54 -27.33 -3.81
N GLU A 228 22.67 -27.00 -5.09
CA GLU A 228 21.95 -25.88 -5.72
C GLU A 228 20.42 -26.11 -5.71
N GLN A 229 19.94 -27.31 -6.05
CA GLN A 229 18.51 -27.62 -6.01
C GLN A 229 17.96 -27.58 -4.58
N LYS A 230 18.72 -28.05 -3.58
CA LYS A 230 18.36 -27.98 -2.15
C LYS A 230 18.19 -26.53 -1.70
N LYS A 231 19.15 -25.66 -2.06
CA LYS A 231 19.07 -24.22 -1.77
C LYS A 231 17.85 -23.57 -2.42
N LEU A 232 17.60 -23.85 -3.71
CA LEU A 232 16.42 -23.32 -4.40
C LEU A 232 15.11 -23.78 -3.74
N ARG A 233 15.05 -25.04 -3.29
CA ARG A 233 13.89 -25.55 -2.54
C ARG A 233 13.69 -24.81 -1.22
N GLU A 234 14.75 -24.52 -0.48
CA GLU A 234 14.66 -23.73 0.76
C GLU A 234 14.15 -22.31 0.51
N GLU A 235 14.62 -21.65 -0.55
CA GLU A 235 14.12 -20.33 -0.96
C GLU A 235 12.61 -20.38 -1.29
N LYS A 236 12.17 -21.43 -1.99
CA LYS A 236 10.77 -21.66 -2.33
C LYS A 236 9.88 -21.95 -1.13
N VAL A 237 10.39 -22.68 -0.13
CA VAL A 237 9.67 -22.92 1.14
C VAL A 237 9.47 -21.60 1.90
N LYS A 238 10.48 -20.73 1.94
CA LYS A 238 10.33 -19.39 2.53
C LYS A 238 9.32 -18.53 1.78
N GLU A 239 9.35 -18.57 0.44
CA GLU A 239 8.35 -17.91 -0.40
C GLU A 239 6.93 -18.40 -0.07
N LEU A 240 6.74 -19.70 0.08
CA LEU A 240 5.46 -20.31 0.46
C LEU A 240 4.95 -19.84 1.83
N ASP A 241 5.82 -19.78 2.83
CA ASP A 241 5.45 -19.34 4.18
C ASP A 241 5.01 -17.87 4.18
N ASN A 242 5.72 -16.99 3.45
CA ASN A 242 5.32 -15.60 3.27
C ASN A 242 3.96 -15.47 2.57
N LEU A 243 3.69 -16.29 1.55
CA LEU A 243 2.39 -16.30 0.85
C LEU A 243 1.25 -16.76 1.78
N LYS A 244 1.50 -17.71 2.68
CA LYS A 244 0.50 -18.16 3.66
C LYS A 244 0.19 -17.06 4.68
N GLU A 245 1.20 -16.35 5.17
CA GLU A 245 1.00 -15.20 6.06
C GLU A 245 0.17 -14.11 5.36
N LEU A 246 0.54 -13.75 4.13
CA LEU A 246 -0.22 -12.80 3.31
C LEU A 246 -1.68 -13.22 3.14
N LEU A 247 -1.95 -14.50 2.89
CA LEU A 247 -3.30 -15.03 2.74
C LEU A 247 -4.14 -14.84 4.01
N VAL A 248 -3.55 -15.05 5.19
CA VAL A 248 -4.23 -14.81 6.47
C VAL A 248 -4.60 -13.34 6.61
N THR A 249 -3.67 -12.43 6.35
CA THR A 249 -3.93 -10.98 6.40
C THR A 249 -5.02 -10.56 5.41
N GLN A 250 -4.99 -11.08 4.17
CA GLN A 250 -6.02 -10.79 3.16
C GLN A 250 -7.42 -11.28 3.60
N LYS A 251 -7.52 -12.45 4.25
CA LYS A 251 -8.79 -12.98 4.77
C LYS A 251 -9.33 -12.13 5.93
N GLN A 252 -8.45 -11.67 6.83
CA GLN A 252 -8.84 -10.76 7.90
C GLN A 252 -9.34 -9.41 7.35
N ASP A 253 -8.64 -8.82 6.37
CA ASP A 253 -9.07 -7.58 5.71
C ASP A 253 -10.42 -7.75 5.00
N LEU A 254 -10.65 -8.89 4.36
CA LEU A 254 -11.95 -9.22 3.75
C LEU A 254 -13.09 -9.24 4.77
N ASP A 255 -12.88 -9.85 5.93
CA ASP A 255 -13.89 -9.91 7.00
C ASP A 255 -14.17 -8.52 7.58
N VAL A 256 -13.14 -7.70 7.76
CA VAL A 256 -13.27 -6.30 8.17
C VAL A 256 -14.10 -5.51 7.16
N GLN A 257 -13.82 -5.63 5.86
CA GLN A 257 -14.56 -4.95 4.79
C GLN A 257 -16.04 -5.38 4.75
N LYS A 258 -16.31 -6.68 4.90
CA LYS A 258 -17.69 -7.22 4.97
C LYS A 258 -18.44 -6.71 6.20
N SER A 259 -17.78 -6.70 7.36
CA SER A 259 -18.34 -6.18 8.61
C SER A 259 -18.64 -4.68 8.51
N ALA A 260 -17.74 -3.89 7.93
CA ALA A 260 -17.92 -2.46 7.73
C ALA A 260 -19.12 -2.15 6.82
N LYS A 261 -19.24 -2.86 5.68
CA LYS A 261 -20.40 -2.75 4.81
C LYS A 261 -21.70 -3.09 5.54
N GLN A 262 -21.71 -4.17 6.33
CA GLN A 262 -22.90 -4.56 7.08
C GLN A 262 -23.31 -3.49 8.10
N LYS A 263 -22.35 -2.91 8.81
CA LYS A 263 -22.61 -1.84 9.79
C LYS A 263 -23.12 -0.56 9.12
N LEU A 264 -22.60 -0.20 7.93
CA LEU A 264 -23.16 0.88 7.12
C LEU A 264 -24.63 0.62 6.79
N LEU A 265 -24.97 -0.58 6.29
CA LEU A 265 -26.35 -0.94 5.94
C LEU A 265 -27.28 -0.92 7.16
N THR A 266 -26.81 -1.41 8.31
CA THR A 266 -27.57 -1.38 9.56
C THR A 266 -27.77 0.06 10.06
N ALA A 267 -26.73 0.88 10.07
CA ALA A 267 -26.79 2.27 10.57
C ALA A 267 -27.67 3.15 9.68
N THR A 268 -27.65 2.93 8.37
CA THR A 268 -28.47 3.66 7.39
C THR A 268 -29.85 3.06 7.20
N GLN A 269 -30.10 1.87 7.73
CA GLN A 269 -31.31 1.07 7.46
C GLN A 269 -31.55 0.89 5.94
N SER A 270 -30.47 0.86 5.15
CA SER A 270 -30.51 0.87 3.67
C SER A 270 -31.27 2.07 3.06
N SER A 271 -31.39 3.18 3.80
CA SER A 271 -32.10 4.39 3.37
C SER A 271 -31.12 5.51 3.02
N GLU A 272 -31.21 6.00 1.78
CA GLU A 272 -30.45 7.18 1.31
C GLU A 272 -30.74 8.41 2.18
N VAL A 273 -31.99 8.60 2.61
CA VAL A 273 -32.38 9.74 3.44
C VAL A 273 -31.68 9.70 4.80
N VAL A 274 -31.65 8.53 5.45
CA VAL A 274 -30.95 8.35 6.73
C VAL A 274 -29.45 8.55 6.54
N TYR A 275 -28.88 8.04 5.45
CA TYR A 275 -27.47 8.24 5.12
C TYR A 275 -27.11 9.73 4.96
N GLN A 276 -27.90 10.50 4.20
CA GLN A 276 -27.68 11.94 4.03
C GLN A 276 -27.82 12.71 5.35
N GLN A 277 -28.78 12.33 6.20
CA GLN A 277 -28.91 12.91 7.54
C GLN A 277 -27.67 12.68 8.41
N LEU A 278 -27.10 11.47 8.35
CA LEU A 278 -25.87 11.14 9.08
C LEU A 278 -24.66 11.90 8.54
N ILE A 279 -24.53 12.07 7.23
CA ILE A 279 -23.49 12.91 6.62
C ILE A 279 -23.62 14.35 7.11
N GLU A 280 -24.83 14.91 7.08
CA GLU A 280 -25.05 16.30 7.47
C GLU A 280 -24.75 16.50 8.96
N LYS A 281 -25.15 15.56 9.81
CA LYS A 281 -24.77 15.56 11.22
C LYS A 281 -23.25 15.53 11.40
N ALA A 282 -22.53 14.64 10.71
CA ALA A 282 -21.08 14.56 10.79
C ALA A 282 -20.40 15.86 10.34
N ARG A 283 -20.90 16.50 9.28
CA ARG A 283 -20.39 17.81 8.82
C ARG A 283 -20.59 18.91 9.86
N GLN A 284 -21.73 18.94 10.53
CA GLN A 284 -21.99 19.87 11.63
C GLN A 284 -21.07 19.61 12.82
N GLU A 285 -20.83 18.34 13.15
CA GLU A 285 -19.92 17.95 14.23
C GLU A 285 -18.46 18.39 13.93
N LEU A 286 -17.97 18.14 12.72
CA LEU A 286 -16.65 18.59 12.26
C LEU A 286 -16.51 20.12 12.25
N ALA A 287 -17.53 20.84 11.80
CA ALA A 287 -17.53 22.30 11.86
C ALA A 287 -17.44 22.80 13.31
N GLY A 288 -18.10 22.12 14.25
CA GLY A 288 -17.98 22.35 15.68
C GLY A 288 -16.56 22.11 16.21
N PHE A 289 -15.92 20.99 15.84
CA PHE A 289 -14.53 20.72 16.24
C PHE A 289 -13.55 21.76 15.67
N SER A 290 -13.73 22.14 14.40
CA SER A 290 -12.92 23.17 13.75
C SER A 290 -13.14 24.56 14.36
N ALA A 291 -14.38 24.91 14.74
CA ALA A 291 -14.66 26.15 15.45
C ALA A 291 -13.93 26.19 16.80
N PHE A 292 -13.97 25.08 17.55
CA PHE A 292 -13.20 24.95 18.79
C PHE A 292 -11.69 25.15 18.55
N ALA A 293 -11.10 24.42 17.59
CA ALA A 293 -9.68 24.53 17.28
C ALA A 293 -9.27 25.95 16.85
N ARG A 294 -10.09 26.63 16.03
CA ARG A 294 -9.82 28.02 15.60
C ARG A 294 -9.85 29.00 16.77
N ALA A 295 -10.80 28.83 17.67
CA ALA A 295 -10.95 29.74 18.80
C ALA A 295 -9.90 29.47 19.90
N ALA A 296 -9.51 28.22 20.09
CA ALA A 296 -8.39 27.84 20.96
C ALA A 296 -7.05 28.39 20.42
N GLY A 297 -6.89 28.41 19.10
CA GLY A 297 -5.72 28.93 18.41
C GLY A 297 -4.48 28.05 18.55
N GLY A 298 -3.44 28.38 17.77
CA GLY A 298 -2.20 27.61 17.70
C GLY A 298 -2.13 26.69 16.48
N GLY A 299 -0.90 26.26 16.14
CA GLY A 299 -0.61 25.42 14.98
C GLY A 299 -0.21 23.99 15.36
N LEU A 300 0.52 23.29 14.50
CA LEU A 300 1.08 21.98 14.86
C LEU A 300 2.04 22.11 16.05
N THR A 301 2.01 21.13 16.94
CA THR A 301 2.85 21.09 18.13
C THR A 301 2.94 19.66 18.67
N THR A 302 3.96 19.40 19.47
CA THR A 302 4.14 18.13 20.17
C THR A 302 4.02 18.36 21.66
N PHE A 303 3.50 17.36 22.37
CA PHE A 303 3.55 17.28 23.82
C PHE A 303 4.24 15.98 24.22
N GLY A 304 4.62 15.85 25.49
CA GLY A 304 5.07 14.56 26.03
C GLY A 304 3.95 13.52 26.06
N ASN A 305 4.28 12.27 26.38
CA ASN A 305 3.32 11.16 26.44
C ASN A 305 2.37 11.19 27.66
N GLY A 306 2.37 12.28 28.42
CA GLY A 306 1.68 12.40 29.71
C GLY A 306 2.27 11.49 30.79
N SER A 307 1.81 11.68 32.02
CA SER A 307 2.28 10.97 33.22
C SER A 307 2.05 9.45 33.15
N ASN A 308 1.07 9.03 32.35
CA ASN A 308 0.67 7.63 32.17
C ASN A 308 1.16 7.01 30.85
N GLY A 309 1.88 7.77 30.02
CA GLY A 309 2.62 7.24 28.86
C GLY A 309 1.80 6.96 27.60
N TRP A 310 0.50 7.24 27.58
CA TRP A 310 -0.39 6.92 26.45
C TRP A 310 -1.08 8.14 25.82
N TYR A 311 -0.66 9.36 26.15
CA TYR A 311 -1.18 10.58 25.54
C TYR A 311 -0.83 10.70 24.04
N PHE A 312 -1.76 11.29 23.29
CA PHE A 312 -1.55 11.81 21.94
C PHE A 312 -2.19 13.18 21.81
N THR A 313 -1.56 14.07 21.04
CA THR A 313 -2.19 15.31 20.59
C THR A 313 -2.69 15.18 19.15
N GLN A 314 -3.82 15.79 18.85
CA GLN A 314 -4.32 15.89 17.48
C GLN A 314 -3.45 16.81 16.61
N ARG A 315 -2.61 17.65 17.25
CA ARG A 315 -1.78 18.68 16.63
C ARG A 315 -0.36 18.20 16.30
N ASP A 316 -0.05 16.93 16.50
CA ASP A 316 1.29 16.39 16.25
C ASP A 316 1.70 16.59 14.78
N PRO A 317 2.90 17.10 14.46
CA PRO A 317 3.34 17.25 13.08
C PRO A 317 3.35 15.96 12.25
N GLN A 318 3.45 14.78 12.88
CA GLN A 318 3.45 13.49 12.19
C GLN A 318 2.09 13.16 11.54
N TRP A 319 0.98 13.71 12.05
CA TRP A 319 -0.35 13.38 11.54
C TRP A 319 -1.34 14.54 11.51
N GLY A 320 -1.07 15.67 12.15
CA GLY A 320 -2.01 16.79 12.24
C GLY A 320 -2.44 17.35 10.88
N ASN A 321 -1.61 17.21 9.85
CA ASN A 321 -1.94 17.58 8.47
C ASN A 321 -2.69 16.50 7.69
N ASN A 322 -2.85 15.29 8.23
CA ASN A 322 -3.60 14.24 7.56
C ASN A 322 -5.08 14.62 7.54
N ASN A 323 -5.69 14.52 6.36
CA ASN A 323 -7.11 14.78 6.19
C ASN A 323 -7.94 13.68 6.86
N LEU A 324 -9.09 14.08 7.41
CA LEU A 324 -10.09 13.14 7.88
C LEU A 324 -10.86 12.58 6.66
N PRO A 325 -10.94 11.24 6.50
CA PRO A 325 -11.54 10.63 5.32
C PRO A 325 -12.95 11.12 5.03
N GLY A 326 -13.18 11.66 3.82
CA GLY A 326 -14.49 12.17 3.40
C GLY A 326 -14.77 13.62 3.81
N SER A 327 -13.75 14.37 4.25
CA SER A 327 -13.87 15.82 4.50
C SER A 327 -12.63 16.60 4.05
N SER A 328 -12.76 17.94 4.05
CA SER A 328 -11.64 18.86 3.87
C SER A 328 -10.91 19.23 5.17
N TYR A 329 -11.36 18.71 6.32
CA TYR A 329 -10.72 18.95 7.61
C TYR A 329 -9.55 17.99 7.83
N ASN A 330 -8.61 18.41 8.67
CA ASN A 330 -7.46 17.60 9.07
C ASN A 330 -7.48 17.29 10.58
N LEU A 331 -6.63 16.35 11.01
CA LEU A 331 -6.54 15.95 12.41
C LEU A 331 -6.27 17.13 13.35
N ALA A 332 -5.41 18.09 12.96
CA ALA A 332 -5.11 19.24 13.81
C ALA A 332 -6.35 20.11 14.09
N THR A 333 -7.27 20.21 13.14
CA THR A 333 -8.45 21.09 13.25
C THR A 333 -9.72 20.39 13.70
N ALA A 334 -9.87 19.08 13.45
CA ALA A 334 -11.11 18.36 13.79
C ALA A 334 -10.88 16.94 14.34
N GLY A 335 -9.64 16.58 14.70
CA GLY A 335 -9.26 15.22 15.09
C GLY A 335 -9.45 14.85 16.57
N CYS A 336 -10.21 15.62 17.35
CA CYS A 336 -10.34 15.39 18.80
C CYS A 336 -10.93 14.01 19.13
N ALA A 337 -11.96 13.57 18.39
CA ALA A 337 -12.56 12.25 18.55
C ALA A 337 -11.57 11.13 18.20
N VAL A 338 -10.94 11.22 17.02
CA VAL A 338 -9.92 10.26 16.55
C VAL A 338 -8.78 10.11 17.55
N THR A 339 -8.27 11.23 18.04
CA THR A 339 -7.15 11.24 18.99
C THR A 339 -7.57 10.68 20.35
N SER A 340 -8.79 10.98 20.81
CA SER A 340 -9.33 10.42 22.06
C SER A 340 -9.47 8.90 22.00
N VAL A 341 -9.98 8.35 20.89
CA VAL A 341 -10.05 6.90 20.69
C VAL A 341 -8.65 6.28 20.67
N ALA A 342 -7.69 6.88 19.95
CA ALA A 342 -6.31 6.39 19.94
C ALA A 342 -5.67 6.37 21.34
N MET A 343 -5.88 7.41 22.15
CA MET A 343 -5.40 7.45 23.53
C MET A 343 -5.98 6.33 24.39
N VAL A 344 -7.30 6.09 24.31
CA VAL A 344 -7.94 5.01 25.06
C VAL A 344 -7.44 3.64 24.61
N CYS A 345 -7.30 3.38 23.31
CA CYS A 345 -6.75 2.09 22.85
C CYS A 345 -5.30 1.89 23.30
N ARG A 346 -4.49 2.95 23.30
CA ARG A 346 -3.12 2.90 23.83
C ARG A 346 -3.05 2.65 25.33
N SER A 347 -4.03 3.13 26.10
CA SER A 347 -4.15 2.80 27.53
C SER A 347 -4.34 1.30 27.78
N TYR A 348 -4.89 0.57 26.80
CA TYR A 348 -5.01 -0.88 26.79
C TYR A 348 -3.79 -1.62 26.19
N GLY A 349 -2.68 -0.91 25.95
CA GLY A 349 -1.46 -1.46 25.38
C GLY A 349 -1.51 -1.66 23.86
N GLN A 350 -2.52 -1.13 23.17
CA GLN A 350 -2.64 -1.27 21.72
C GLN A 350 -1.81 -0.23 20.98
N GLY A 351 -1.25 -0.62 19.83
CA GLY A 351 -0.42 0.24 18.97
C GLY A 351 -1.20 1.24 18.10
N THR A 352 -2.48 1.49 18.41
CA THR A 352 -3.35 2.38 17.64
C THR A 352 -2.91 3.83 17.78
N THR A 353 -2.71 4.52 16.66
CA THR A 353 -2.33 5.94 16.61
C THR A 353 -3.44 6.77 15.92
N PRO A 354 -3.47 8.10 16.11
CA PRO A 354 -4.39 8.95 15.36
C PRO A 354 -4.25 8.77 13.84
N ALA A 355 -3.01 8.60 13.35
CA ALA A 355 -2.71 8.34 11.95
C ALA A 355 -3.29 7.00 11.46
N SER A 356 -3.14 5.92 12.24
CA SER A 356 -3.64 4.60 11.83
C SER A 356 -5.17 4.56 11.80
N ILE A 357 -5.85 5.29 12.70
CA ILE A 357 -7.31 5.44 12.65
C ILE A 357 -7.71 6.23 11.40
N ALA A 358 -7.08 7.37 11.13
CA ALA A 358 -7.40 8.21 9.97
C ALA A 358 -7.11 7.53 8.62
N ALA A 359 -6.21 6.54 8.59
CA ALA A 359 -5.96 5.74 7.39
C ALA A 359 -7.10 4.76 7.05
N ASP A 360 -7.93 4.40 8.03
CA ASP A 360 -9.05 3.48 7.85
C ASP A 360 -10.35 4.23 7.54
N SER A 361 -10.59 4.47 6.24
CA SER A 361 -11.82 5.13 5.76
C SER A 361 -13.12 4.45 6.21
N SER A 362 -13.10 3.16 6.56
CA SER A 362 -14.31 2.43 6.96
C SER A 362 -14.87 2.89 8.31
N ARG A 363 -14.05 3.58 9.11
CA ARG A 363 -14.41 4.14 10.42
C ARG A 363 -15.14 5.47 10.32
N PHE A 364 -15.26 6.06 9.14
CA PHE A 364 -15.76 7.42 8.96
C PHE A 364 -17.08 7.50 8.19
N ILE A 365 -17.86 8.53 8.50
CA ILE A 365 -18.99 9.03 7.71
C ILE A 365 -18.92 10.55 7.65
N GLY A 366 -18.92 11.11 6.43
CA GLY A 366 -18.85 12.56 6.25
C GLY A 366 -17.62 13.25 6.87
N GLY A 367 -16.55 12.50 7.16
CA GLY A 367 -15.35 12.97 7.84
C GLY A 367 -15.29 12.74 9.34
N ASP A 368 -16.39 12.39 10.00
CA ASP A 368 -16.42 12.08 11.44
C ASP A 368 -16.45 10.58 11.69
N LEU A 369 -16.07 10.15 12.90
CA LEU A 369 -16.12 8.75 13.29
C LEU A 369 -17.56 8.26 13.41
N TRP A 370 -17.82 7.08 12.85
CA TRP A 370 -19.01 6.33 13.21
C TRP A 370 -19.05 6.02 14.72
N ASN A 371 -20.26 5.92 15.30
CA ASN A 371 -20.40 5.53 16.71
C ASN A 371 -19.75 4.17 17.05
N TRP A 372 -19.76 3.22 16.11
CA TRP A 372 -19.14 1.91 16.27
C TRP A 372 -17.61 1.94 16.11
N ALA A 373 -17.07 3.03 15.56
CA ALA A 373 -15.64 3.26 15.46
C ALA A 373 -15.05 3.84 16.76
N PHE A 374 -15.85 4.14 17.79
CA PHE A 374 -15.34 4.37 19.14
C PHE A 374 -15.06 3.03 19.83
N SER A 375 -14.11 2.27 19.30
CA SER A 375 -13.77 0.93 19.78
C SER A 375 -12.28 0.67 19.66
N CYS A 376 -11.82 -0.31 20.43
CA CYS A 376 -10.46 -0.83 20.46
C CYS A 376 -10.50 -2.34 20.21
N ASP A 377 -9.37 -2.96 19.84
CA ASP A 377 -9.34 -4.38 19.50
C ASP A 377 -9.82 -5.23 20.69
N GLY A 378 -10.81 -6.09 20.43
CA GLY A 378 -11.41 -6.96 21.46
C GLY A 378 -12.27 -6.25 22.51
N LYS A 379 -12.55 -4.94 22.35
CA LYS A 379 -13.32 -4.15 23.33
C LYS A 379 -14.56 -3.52 22.72
N GLY A 380 -15.64 -3.52 23.49
CA GLY A 380 -16.91 -2.91 23.11
C GLY A 380 -17.01 -1.47 23.60
N GLN A 381 -18.09 -0.79 23.21
CA GLN A 381 -18.36 0.58 23.66
C GLN A 381 -19.75 0.75 24.22
N THR A 382 -19.83 1.53 25.30
CA THR A 382 -21.08 1.96 25.94
C THR A 382 -21.21 3.46 25.83
N TRP A 383 -22.33 3.92 25.28
CA TRP A 383 -22.66 5.33 25.13
C TRP A 383 -23.58 5.76 26.28
N LEU A 384 -23.16 6.75 27.03
CA LEU A 384 -23.90 7.31 28.17
C LEU A 384 -24.35 8.73 27.82
N SER A 385 -25.66 8.92 27.69
CA SER A 385 -26.25 10.24 27.46
C SER A 385 -26.36 11.00 28.79
N SER A 386 -25.87 12.25 28.83
CA SER A 386 -25.92 13.13 30.00
C SER A 386 -25.45 12.45 31.31
N PRO A 387 -24.23 11.92 31.36
CA PRO A 387 -23.73 11.17 32.52
C PRO A 387 -23.56 12.05 33.75
N SER A 388 -23.75 11.48 34.95
CA SER A 388 -23.40 12.14 36.20
C SER A 388 -21.89 12.11 36.45
N GLN A 389 -21.38 13.05 37.24
CA GLN A 389 -19.97 13.04 37.67
C GLN A 389 -19.64 11.76 38.41
N ASP A 390 -20.48 11.32 39.35
CA ASP A 390 -20.24 10.11 40.14
C ASP A 390 -20.15 8.86 39.26
N GLN A 391 -20.96 8.78 38.19
CA GLN A 391 -20.90 7.68 37.25
C GLN A 391 -19.55 7.66 36.53
N ILE A 392 -19.06 8.79 36.02
CA ILE A 392 -17.75 8.85 35.34
C ILE A 392 -16.59 8.64 36.31
N LYS A 393 -16.71 9.19 37.53
CA LYS A 393 -15.76 8.99 38.62
C LYS A 393 -15.56 7.51 38.91
N SER A 394 -16.65 6.74 38.97
CA SER A 394 -16.59 5.29 39.21
C SER A 394 -15.79 4.53 38.14
N TYR A 395 -15.88 4.92 36.86
CA TYR A 395 -15.11 4.28 35.79
C TYR A 395 -13.61 4.62 35.90
N VAL A 396 -13.27 5.89 36.06
CA VAL A 396 -11.87 6.32 36.07
C VAL A 396 -11.14 5.85 37.33
N GLN A 397 -11.83 5.72 38.46
CA GLN A 397 -11.27 5.12 39.68
C GLN A 397 -11.00 3.62 39.53
N ASN A 398 -11.71 2.93 38.64
CA ASN A 398 -11.46 1.54 38.26
C ASN A 398 -10.49 1.41 37.07
N ASN A 399 -9.63 2.42 36.84
CA ASN A 399 -8.66 2.45 35.74
C ASN A 399 -9.29 2.26 34.36
N THR A 400 -10.54 2.69 34.17
CA THR A 400 -11.22 2.67 32.88
C THR A 400 -11.32 4.11 32.35
N PRO A 401 -10.48 4.50 31.38
CA PRO A 401 -10.56 5.83 30.78
C PRO A 401 -11.89 6.03 30.04
N VAL A 402 -12.42 7.24 30.09
CA VAL A 402 -13.71 7.60 29.51
C VAL A 402 -13.53 8.78 28.56
N ILE A 403 -14.04 8.63 27.34
CA ILE A 403 -14.08 9.71 26.37
C ILE A 403 -15.29 10.59 26.68
N LEU A 404 -15.10 11.89 26.88
CA LEU A 404 -16.16 12.85 27.14
C LEU A 404 -16.36 13.75 25.92
N ARG A 405 -17.61 13.89 25.49
CA ARG A 405 -18.05 14.86 24.50
C ARG A 405 -18.57 16.09 25.20
N LEU A 406 -18.00 17.25 24.88
CA LEU A 406 -18.40 18.54 25.44
C LEU A 406 -18.87 19.52 24.38
N TYR A 407 -19.84 20.36 24.75
CA TYR A 407 -20.12 21.61 24.07
C TYR A 407 -19.30 22.72 24.72
N ALA A 408 -18.42 23.39 23.98
CA ALA A 408 -17.60 24.47 24.50
C ALA A 408 -18.33 25.82 24.29
N PRO A 409 -19.02 26.38 25.31
CA PRO A 409 -19.91 27.54 25.16
C PRO A 409 -19.16 28.84 24.89
N SER A 410 -17.87 28.94 25.21
CA SER A 410 -17.05 30.12 24.91
C SER A 410 -16.79 30.30 23.40
N VAL A 411 -17.04 29.26 22.59
CA VAL A 411 -16.62 29.22 21.17
C VAL A 411 -17.65 28.56 20.24
N SER A 412 -18.87 28.28 20.73
CA SER A 412 -19.94 27.55 20.00
C SER A 412 -19.43 26.27 19.31
N GLY A 413 -18.43 25.62 19.91
CA GLY A 413 -17.72 24.48 19.33
C GLY A 413 -18.04 23.17 20.04
N LEU A 414 -17.73 22.05 19.38
CA LEU A 414 -17.74 20.72 19.99
C LEU A 414 -16.30 20.30 20.26
N HIS A 415 -16.09 19.44 21.27
CA HIS A 415 -14.76 18.89 21.56
C HIS A 415 -14.87 17.52 22.25
N PHE A 416 -13.81 16.73 22.13
CA PHE A 416 -13.65 15.45 22.80
C PHE A 416 -12.38 15.44 23.63
N ILE A 417 -12.48 14.91 24.85
CA ILE A 417 -11.36 14.72 25.78
C ILE A 417 -11.42 13.34 26.41
N VAL A 418 -10.36 12.92 27.08
CA VAL A 418 -10.31 11.65 27.82
C VAL A 418 -10.14 11.92 29.30
N ALA A 419 -11.14 11.58 30.11
CA ALA A 419 -10.99 11.49 31.56
C ALA A 419 -10.37 10.16 31.94
N TYR A 420 -9.34 10.17 32.79
CA TYR A 420 -8.58 8.97 33.12
C TYR A 420 -8.33 8.78 34.61
N GLY A 421 -8.64 9.79 35.41
CA GLY A 421 -8.55 9.67 36.85
C GLY A 421 -9.32 10.76 37.57
N TRP A 422 -9.30 10.65 38.89
CA TRP A 422 -9.87 11.63 39.79
C TRP A 422 -8.76 12.15 40.71
N ASP A 423 -8.81 13.44 41.04
CA ASP A 423 -7.95 14.07 42.04
C ASP A 423 -8.80 14.46 43.25
N ASP A 424 -8.66 13.74 44.36
CA ASP A 424 -9.41 13.99 45.58
C ASP A 424 -9.01 15.30 46.27
N GLY A 425 -7.75 15.74 46.12
CA GLY A 425 -7.27 16.98 46.72
C GLY A 425 -7.79 18.23 46.00
N LYS A 426 -8.08 18.10 44.70
CA LYS A 426 -8.66 19.17 43.88
C LYS A 426 -10.16 19.03 43.64
N ASN A 427 -10.74 17.87 43.96
CA ASN A 427 -12.12 17.52 43.67
C ASN A 427 -12.45 17.70 42.17
N ASP A 428 -11.56 17.20 41.31
CA ASP A 428 -11.58 17.44 39.86
C ASP A 428 -11.12 16.20 39.07
N PHE A 429 -11.53 16.11 37.80
CA PHE A 429 -11.11 15.04 36.91
C PHE A 429 -9.73 15.32 36.33
N LYS A 430 -8.87 14.29 36.35
CA LYS A 430 -7.63 14.27 35.56
C LYS A 430 -7.96 13.84 34.14
N ILE A 431 -7.58 14.66 33.19
CA ILE A 431 -7.90 14.50 31.78
C ILE A 431 -6.68 14.62 30.89
N HIS A 432 -6.79 13.99 29.73
CA HIS A 432 -5.98 14.26 28.56
C HIS A 432 -6.82 14.99 27.54
N ASP A 433 -6.37 16.18 27.16
CA ASP A 433 -7.02 16.98 26.13
C ASP A 433 -6.23 16.86 24.81
N PRO A 434 -6.82 16.35 23.73
CA PRO A 434 -6.17 16.22 22.43
C PRO A 434 -5.56 17.53 21.88
N TYR A 435 -6.08 18.69 22.29
CA TYR A 435 -5.70 20.01 21.82
C TYR A 435 -4.80 20.77 22.82
N TYR A 436 -5.14 20.74 24.11
CA TYR A 436 -4.46 21.52 25.16
C TYR A 436 -3.32 20.79 25.88
N GLY A 437 -3.20 19.48 25.72
CA GLY A 437 -2.09 18.71 26.29
C GLY A 437 -2.51 17.63 27.31
N PRO A 438 -1.55 16.84 27.79
CA PRO A 438 -1.78 15.83 28.81
C PRO A 438 -1.93 16.42 30.22
N ASP A 439 -2.41 15.57 31.14
CA ASP A 439 -2.35 15.77 32.60
C ASP A 439 -2.98 17.09 33.07
N LYS A 440 -4.15 17.43 32.50
CA LYS A 440 -4.92 18.60 32.90
C LYS A 440 -5.97 18.24 33.93
N LEU A 441 -6.39 19.25 34.69
CA LEU A 441 -7.59 19.21 35.50
C LEU A 441 -8.77 19.82 34.72
N PHE A 442 -9.87 19.07 34.65
CA PHE A 442 -11.04 19.40 33.83
C PHE A 442 -11.59 20.80 34.10
N SER A 443 -11.87 21.13 35.36
CA SER A 443 -12.37 22.45 35.72
C SER A 443 -11.25 23.43 36.07
N SER A 444 -10.22 22.97 36.78
CA SER A 444 -9.21 23.87 37.36
C SER A 444 -8.24 24.45 36.32
N ASP A 445 -7.83 23.65 35.33
CA ASP A 445 -6.87 24.10 34.31
C ASP A 445 -7.56 24.64 33.05
N LEU A 446 -8.65 24.00 32.62
CA LEU A 446 -9.33 24.30 31.35
C LEU A 446 -10.68 25.00 31.50
N GLN A 447 -11.14 25.22 32.74
CA GLN A 447 -12.41 25.89 33.03
C GLN A 447 -13.62 25.23 32.37
N TYR A 448 -13.56 23.92 32.12
CA TYR A 448 -14.72 23.16 31.68
C TYR A 448 -15.71 23.00 32.82
N ASN A 449 -16.99 23.06 32.46
CA ASN A 449 -18.10 22.89 33.38
C ASN A 449 -18.81 21.57 33.06
N TRP A 450 -19.20 20.81 34.06
CA TRP A 450 -19.86 19.53 33.83
C TRP A 450 -21.17 19.64 33.03
N SER A 451 -21.88 20.76 33.11
CA SER A 451 -23.07 21.02 32.29
C SER A 451 -22.80 21.01 30.79
N GLN A 452 -21.54 21.12 30.38
CA GLN A 452 -21.09 21.04 28.99
C GLN A 452 -20.98 19.59 28.50
N VAL A 453 -20.87 18.62 29.40
CA VAL A 453 -20.71 17.20 29.06
C VAL A 453 -22.06 16.66 28.59
N THR A 454 -22.13 16.32 27.31
CA THR A 454 -23.36 15.83 26.67
C THR A 454 -23.39 14.31 26.59
N THR A 455 -22.23 13.69 26.47
CA THR A 455 -22.11 12.25 26.25
C THR A 455 -20.77 11.76 26.81
N ALA A 456 -20.78 10.57 27.38
CA ALA A 456 -19.56 9.82 27.67
C ALA A 456 -19.55 8.51 26.88
N ILE A 457 -18.36 8.10 26.44
CA ILE A 457 -18.12 6.85 25.77
C ILE A 457 -17.11 6.06 26.58
N VAL A 458 -17.56 4.91 27.09
CA VAL A 458 -16.73 3.95 27.83
C VAL A 458 -16.37 2.83 26.87
N ILE A 459 -15.08 2.63 26.63
CA ILE A 459 -14.58 1.50 25.83
C ILE A 459 -13.97 0.51 26.82
N GLN A 460 -14.47 -0.72 26.91
CA GLN A 460 -13.98 -1.71 27.90
C GLN A 460 -14.04 -3.14 27.39
#